data_AF-A0A349Y3U6-F1
#
_entry.id   AF-A0A349Y3U6-F1
#
_cell.length_a   1.000
_cell.length_b   1.000
_cell.length_c   1.000
_cell.angle_alpha   90.00
_cell.angle_beta   90.00
_cell.angle_gamma   90.00
#
_symmetry.space_group_name_H-M   'P 1'
#
loop_
_entity.id
_entity.type
_entity.pdbx_description
1 polymer ?
#
loop_
_entity_poly.entity_id
_entity_poly.type
_entity_poly.pdbx_seq_one_letter_code
_entity_poly.pdbx_strand_id
1 'polypeptide(L)'
;FHDAGDDGLGPHTLPPLEAERAHEVLRRLLQLRSEGLRAPLLYGPSTGWVLYTAAEAKREAEGRAKWHGSDRTWGESTGAGYPLALRGHDPFASADSYRHLLHNSFVVFTAVREGRVFPGFDEKGALR
;
A
#
# COMPACT_ATOMS: atom_id res chain seq x y z
N PHE A 1 -2.53 9.00 10.32
CA PHE A 1 -1.24 8.42 10.76
C PHE A 1 -1.20 8.57 12.28
N HIS A 2 -1.14 7.46 13.02
CA HIS A 2 -0.99 7.46 14.47
C HIS A 2 0.22 6.60 14.76
N ASP A 3 1.39 7.22 14.82
CA ASP A 3 2.55 6.61 15.46
C ASP A 3 2.21 6.57 16.94
N ALA A 4 2.13 5.39 17.55
CA ALA A 4 1.82 5.23 18.96
C ALA A 4 2.92 5.80 19.88
N GLY A 5 3.92 6.48 19.31
CA GLY A 5 5.06 7.07 19.99
C GLY A 5 6.28 6.17 19.96
N ASP A 6 6.31 5.15 19.09
CA ASP A 6 7.36 4.13 19.07
C ASP A 6 8.69 4.71 18.56
N ASP A 7 8.65 5.63 17.58
CA ASP A 7 9.84 6.29 17.02
C ASP A 7 10.05 7.73 17.56
N GLY A 8 9.22 8.16 18.53
CA GLY A 8 9.26 9.50 19.10
C GLY A 8 8.79 10.61 18.15
N LEU A 9 8.73 11.84 18.67
CA LEU A 9 8.35 13.01 17.88
C LEU A 9 9.57 13.53 17.11
N GLY A 10 9.52 13.54 15.78
CA GLY A 10 10.60 14.09 14.95
C GLY A 10 10.52 13.66 13.49
N PRO A 11 11.48 14.11 12.65
CA PRO A 11 11.58 13.65 11.29
C PRO A 11 11.96 12.16 11.25
N HIS A 12 11.13 11.33 10.62
CA HIS A 12 11.45 9.93 10.34
C HIS A 12 12.41 9.87 9.15
N THR A 13 13.72 9.89 9.43
CA THR A 13 14.76 9.89 8.40
C THR A 13 15.04 8.49 7.87
N LEU A 14 15.44 8.42 6.61
CA LEU A 14 15.94 7.21 5.95
C LEU A 14 17.38 7.45 5.51
N PRO A 15 18.23 6.41 5.47
CA PRO A 15 19.57 6.54 4.93
C PRO A 15 19.51 6.99 3.46
N PRO A 16 20.47 7.77 2.98
CA PRO A 16 20.52 8.20 1.59
C PRO A 16 20.64 6.99 0.66
N LEU A 17 20.00 7.08 -0.51
CA LEU A 17 20.11 6.09 -1.57
C LEU A 17 21.14 6.52 -2.61
N GLU A 18 21.84 5.56 -3.19
CA GLU A 18 22.67 5.78 -4.38
C GLU A 18 21.81 6.34 -5.52
N ALA A 19 22.37 7.30 -6.28
CA ALA A 19 21.60 8.08 -7.26
C ALA A 19 20.91 7.21 -8.32
N GLU A 20 21.59 6.19 -8.84
CA GLU A 20 21.00 5.27 -9.82
C GLU A 20 19.80 4.51 -9.23
N ARG A 21 19.93 4.03 -7.99
CA ARG A 21 18.85 3.35 -7.28
C ARG A 21 17.67 4.29 -7.02
N ALA A 22 17.94 5.52 -6.59
CA ALA A 22 16.90 6.52 -6.37
C ALA A 22 16.10 6.81 -7.66
N HIS A 23 16.80 6.95 -8.80
CA HIS A 23 16.14 7.13 -10.10
C HIS A 23 15.30 5.92 -10.51
N GLU A 24 15.79 4.70 -10.26
CA GLU A 24 15.06 3.47 -10.56
C GLU A 24 13.74 3.38 -9.77
N VAL A 25 13.82 3.61 -8.46
CA VAL A 25 12.66 3.62 -7.56
C VAL A 25 11.66 4.71 -7.94
N LEU A 26 12.15 5.93 -8.18
CA LEU A 26 11.30 7.05 -8.60
C LEU A 26 10.60 6.74 -9.93
N ARG A 27 11.30 6.15 -10.90
CA ARG A 27 10.71 5.74 -12.17
C ARG A 27 9.56 4.76 -11.97
N ARG A 28 9.70 3.77 -11.08
CA ARG A 28 8.62 2.82 -10.78
C ARG A 28 7.41 3.49 -10.14
N LEU A 29 7.61 4.43 -9.21
CA LEU A 29 6.52 5.20 -8.60
C LEU A 29 5.80 6.10 -9.61
N LEU A 30 6.54 6.73 -10.52
CA LEU A 30 5.95 7.52 -11.61
C LEU A 30 5.16 6.67 -12.60
N GLN A 31 5.60 5.44 -12.87
CA GLN A 31 4.83 4.47 -13.66
C GLN A 31 3.52 4.10 -12.97
N LEU A 32 3.56 3.77 -11.67
CA LEU A 32 2.36 3.47 -10.87
C LEU A 32 1.38 4.66 -10.88
N ARG A 33 1.89 5.88 -10.74
CA ARG A 33 1.07 7.10 -10.87
C ARG A 33 0.44 7.20 -12.26
N SER A 34 1.18 6.91 -13.32
CA SER A 34 0.67 6.95 -14.68
C SER A 34 -0.44 5.91 -14.91
N GLU A 35 -0.31 4.70 -14.33
CA GLU A 35 -1.34 3.66 -14.33
C GLU A 35 -2.61 4.16 -13.62
N GLY A 36 -2.47 4.73 -12.41
CA GLY A 36 -3.58 5.26 -11.62
C GLY A 36 -4.29 6.49 -12.20
N LEU A 37 -3.67 7.19 -13.17
CA LEU A 37 -4.33 8.25 -13.93
C LEU A 37 -5.22 7.72 -15.07
N ARG A 38 -5.00 6.48 -15.52
CA ARG A 38 -5.76 5.86 -16.63
C ARG A 38 -6.92 5.00 -16.13
N ALA A 39 -6.77 4.40 -14.96
CA ALA A 39 -7.79 3.55 -14.33
C ALA A 39 -7.73 3.69 -12.80
N PRO A 40 -8.81 3.34 -12.08
CA PRO A 40 -8.80 3.33 -10.62
C PRO A 40 -7.62 2.51 -10.06
N LEU A 41 -6.74 3.17 -9.31
CA LEU A 41 -5.62 2.50 -8.64
C LEU A 41 -6.11 1.92 -7.32
N LEU A 42 -6.20 0.60 -7.22
CA LEU A 42 -6.53 -0.09 -5.97
C LEU A 42 -5.36 0.07 -4.99
N TYR A 43 -5.42 1.12 -4.18
CA TYR A 43 -4.42 1.48 -3.18
C TYR A 43 -5.03 2.42 -2.14
N GLY A 44 -4.70 2.18 -0.88
CA GLY A 44 -4.98 3.09 0.24
C GLY A 44 -3.77 3.08 1.18
N PRO A 45 -3.16 4.23 1.53
CA PRO A 45 -1.91 4.25 2.30
C PRO A 45 -1.99 3.55 3.66
N SER A 46 -3.11 3.68 4.37
CA SER A 46 -3.25 3.13 5.73
C SER A 46 -3.42 1.61 5.69
N THR A 47 -4.24 1.13 4.76
CA THR A 47 -4.48 -0.29 4.50
C THR A 47 -3.24 -0.94 3.91
N GLY A 48 -2.60 -0.27 2.95
CA GLY A 48 -1.37 -0.76 2.34
C GLY A 48 -0.23 -0.90 3.34
N TRP A 49 -0.13 0.01 4.32
CA TRP A 49 0.85 -0.11 5.40
C TRP A 49 0.62 -1.37 6.23
N VAL A 50 -0.64 -1.61 6.63
CA VAL A 50 -1.02 -2.83 7.37
C VAL A 50 -0.70 -4.08 6.56
N LEU A 51 -1.04 -4.10 5.27
CA LEU A 51 -0.72 -5.23 4.38
C LEU A 51 0.79 -5.47 4.26
N TYR A 52 1.57 -4.40 4.22
CA TYR A 52 3.03 -4.47 4.05
C TYR A 52 3.75 -4.96 5.32
N THR A 53 3.28 -4.57 6.51
CA THR A 53 3.94 -4.91 7.78
C THR A 53 3.39 -6.16 8.46
N ALA A 54 2.14 -6.57 8.16
CA ALA A 54 1.54 -7.75 8.77
C ALA A 54 2.20 -9.05 8.31
N ALA A 55 2.18 -10.04 9.20
CA ALA A 55 2.55 -11.41 8.87
C ALA A 55 1.68 -11.94 7.74
N GLU A 56 2.26 -12.70 6.80
CA GLU A 56 1.59 -13.15 5.57
C GLU A 56 0.21 -13.76 5.81
N ALA A 57 0.11 -14.68 6.77
CA ALA A 57 -1.14 -15.35 7.13
C ALA A 57 -2.25 -14.43 7.68
N LYS A 58 -1.92 -13.19 8.08
CA LYS A 58 -2.85 -12.22 8.66
C LYS A 58 -3.13 -11.02 7.77
N ARG A 59 -2.34 -10.81 6.70
CA ARG A 59 -2.41 -9.61 5.85
C ARG A 59 -3.83 -9.32 5.38
N GLU A 60 -4.52 -10.30 4.78
CA GLU A 60 -5.85 -10.06 4.25
C GLU A 60 -6.84 -9.64 5.35
N ALA A 61 -6.88 -10.37 6.47
CA ALA A 61 -7.80 -10.08 7.57
C ALA A 61 -7.55 -8.69 8.18
N GLU A 62 -6.30 -8.35 8.45
CA GLU A 62 -5.94 -7.05 9.04
C GLU A 62 -6.13 -5.90 8.04
N GLY A 63 -5.76 -6.10 6.78
CA GLY A 63 -6.00 -5.15 5.71
C GLY A 63 -7.49 -4.88 5.50
N ARG A 64 -8.31 -5.93 5.48
CA ARG A 64 -9.78 -5.82 5.36
C ARG A 64 -10.36 -5.04 6.53
N ALA A 65 -9.93 -5.33 7.75
CA ALA A 65 -10.34 -4.59 8.94
C ALA A 65 -9.92 -3.11 8.86
N LYS A 66 -8.73 -2.81 8.34
CA LYS A 66 -8.26 -1.42 8.18
C LYS A 66 -9.02 -0.66 7.10
N TRP A 67 -9.37 -1.33 6.01
CA TRP A 67 -10.07 -0.75 4.88
C TRP A 67 -11.53 -0.40 5.22
N HIS A 68 -12.28 -1.35 5.78
CA HIS A 68 -13.69 -1.15 6.10
C HIS A 68 -13.92 -0.48 7.45
N GLY A 69 -13.04 -0.71 8.43
CA GLY A 69 -13.28 -0.29 9.81
C GLY A 69 -14.47 -1.04 10.44
N SER A 70 -15.11 -0.39 11.40
CA SER A 70 -16.33 -0.85 12.06
C SER A 70 -17.12 0.37 12.57
N ASP A 71 -18.27 0.16 13.20
CA ASP A 71 -19.03 1.24 13.86
C ASP A 71 -18.20 2.00 14.91
N ARG A 72 -17.14 1.37 15.44
CA ARG A 72 -16.29 1.92 16.51
C ARG A 72 -14.87 2.25 16.05
N THR A 73 -14.50 1.91 14.81
CA THR A 73 -13.14 2.09 14.30
C THR A 73 -13.18 2.69 12.91
N TRP A 74 -12.35 3.71 12.70
CA TRP A 74 -12.24 4.35 11.40
C TRP A 74 -11.72 3.36 10.35
N GLY A 75 -12.48 3.22 9.25
CA GLY A 75 -12.08 2.51 8.05
C GLY A 75 -11.56 3.48 7.00
N GLU A 76 -10.48 3.13 6.31
CA GLU A 76 -9.92 4.00 5.26
C GLU A 76 -10.91 4.32 4.13
N SER A 77 -11.75 3.34 3.76
CA SER A 77 -12.80 3.50 2.74
C SER A 77 -13.93 4.48 3.13
N THR A 78 -14.07 4.82 4.42
CA THR A 78 -15.12 5.73 4.91
C THR A 78 -14.90 7.18 4.50
N GLY A 79 -13.69 7.55 4.08
CA GLY A 79 -13.40 8.86 3.54
C GLY A 79 -14.05 9.06 2.16
N ALA A 80 -14.80 10.16 1.98
CA ALA A 80 -15.59 10.43 0.77
C ALA A 80 -14.78 10.41 -0.56
N GLY A 81 -13.45 10.58 -0.49
CA GLY A 81 -12.58 10.50 -1.67
C GLY A 81 -12.44 9.09 -2.26
N TYR A 82 -12.49 8.03 -1.45
CA TYR A 82 -12.24 6.66 -1.92
C TYR A 82 -13.37 6.10 -2.79
N PRO A 83 -14.67 6.21 -2.40
CA PRO A 83 -15.75 5.78 -3.27
C PRO A 83 -15.71 6.44 -4.65
N LEU A 84 -15.34 7.72 -4.72
CA LEU A 84 -15.23 8.44 -6.00
C LEU A 84 -14.00 8.00 -6.80
N ALA A 85 -12.81 7.99 -6.18
CA ALA A 85 -11.56 7.63 -6.84
C ALA A 85 -11.58 6.18 -7.35
N LEU A 86 -12.19 5.27 -6.59
CA LEU A 86 -12.32 3.87 -6.96
C LEU A 86 -13.60 3.57 -7.76
N ARG A 87 -14.46 4.56 -8.01
CA ARG A 87 -15.76 4.40 -8.70
C ARG A 87 -16.64 3.32 -8.04
N GLY A 88 -16.64 3.29 -6.71
CA GLY A 88 -17.35 2.30 -5.89
C GLY A 88 -16.70 0.91 -5.88
N HIS A 89 -15.55 0.73 -6.52
CA HIS A 89 -14.85 -0.55 -6.55
C HIS A 89 -14.20 -0.83 -5.19
N ASP A 90 -14.65 -1.89 -4.51
CA ASP A 90 -14.04 -2.36 -3.28
C ASP A 90 -12.81 -3.26 -3.59
N PRO A 91 -11.60 -2.90 -3.15
CA PRO A 91 -10.39 -3.73 -3.30
C PRO A 91 -10.50 -5.12 -2.68
N PHE A 92 -11.39 -5.35 -1.72
CA PHE A 92 -11.56 -6.64 -1.04
C PHE A 92 -12.75 -7.46 -1.53
N ALA A 93 -13.44 -7.02 -2.58
CA ALA A 93 -14.61 -7.70 -3.14
C ALA A 93 -14.26 -8.97 -3.94
N SER A 94 -13.02 -9.11 -4.42
CA SER A 94 -12.57 -10.30 -5.13
C SER A 94 -11.09 -10.59 -4.85
N ALA A 95 -10.68 -11.84 -5.08
CA ALA A 95 -9.28 -12.24 -4.97
C ALA A 95 -8.37 -11.48 -5.96
N ASP A 96 -8.89 -11.12 -7.14
CA ASP A 96 -8.12 -10.35 -8.14
C ASP A 96 -7.86 -8.91 -7.66
N SER A 97 -8.92 -8.25 -7.21
CA SER A 97 -8.85 -6.91 -6.64
C SER A 97 -7.92 -6.85 -5.43
N TYR A 98 -7.99 -7.86 -4.56
CA TYR A 98 -7.12 -7.96 -3.40
C TYR A 98 -5.65 -8.14 -3.81
N ARG A 99 -5.37 -9.01 -4.79
CA ARG A 99 -4.01 -9.18 -5.32
C ARG A 99 -3.46 -7.87 -5.88
N HIS A 100 -4.26 -7.09 -6.59
CA HIS A 100 -3.86 -5.77 -7.09
C HIS A 100 -3.59 -4.78 -5.95
N LEU A 101 -4.46 -4.72 -4.94
CA LEU A 101 -4.22 -3.90 -3.75
C LEU A 101 -2.92 -4.28 -3.04
N LEU A 102 -2.71 -5.57 -2.81
CA LEU A 102 -1.53 -6.10 -2.15
C LEU A 102 -0.26 -5.76 -2.96
N HIS A 103 -0.29 -6.01 -4.27
CA HIS A 103 0.81 -5.66 -5.17
C HIS A 103 1.14 -4.17 -5.11
N ASN A 104 0.15 -3.28 -5.30
CA ASN A 104 0.36 -1.84 -5.29
C ASN A 104 0.90 -1.34 -3.94
N SER A 105 0.43 -1.93 -2.84
CA SER A 105 0.92 -1.62 -1.48
C SER A 105 2.40 -1.96 -1.34
N PHE A 106 2.83 -3.12 -1.83
CA PHE A 106 4.23 -3.51 -1.80
C PHE A 106 5.09 -2.69 -2.77
N VAL A 107 4.59 -2.34 -3.96
CA VAL A 107 5.28 -1.40 -4.87
C VAL A 107 5.60 -0.09 -4.15
N VAL A 108 4.61 0.50 -3.46
CA VAL A 108 4.82 1.77 -2.77
C VAL A 108 5.73 1.61 -1.56
N PHE A 109 5.46 0.66 -0.67
CA PHE A 109 6.18 0.60 0.60
C PHE A 109 7.59 0.01 0.48
N THR A 110 7.85 -0.94 -0.42
CA THR A 110 9.23 -1.35 -0.73
C THR A 110 10.03 -0.19 -1.34
N ALA A 111 9.39 0.65 -2.18
CA ALA A 111 10.03 1.84 -2.72
C ALA A 111 10.36 2.86 -1.62
N VAL A 112 9.40 3.23 -0.78
CA VAL A 112 9.58 4.34 0.18
C VAL A 112 10.25 3.93 1.50
N ARG A 113 10.23 2.65 1.89
CA ARG A 113 10.87 2.18 3.13
C ARG A 113 12.25 1.58 2.89
N GLU A 114 12.42 0.90 1.78
CA GLU A 114 13.64 0.13 1.51
C GLU A 114 14.47 0.73 0.37
N GLY A 115 13.92 1.67 -0.40
CA GLY A 115 14.60 2.21 -1.57
C GLY A 115 14.83 1.14 -2.65
N ARG A 116 13.91 0.19 -2.79
CA ARG A 116 14.00 -0.90 -3.79
C ARG A 116 12.78 -0.92 -4.69
N VAL A 117 12.94 -1.47 -5.90
CA VAL A 117 11.81 -1.83 -6.75
C VAL A 117 11.25 -3.17 -6.27
N PHE A 118 9.94 -3.21 -6.03
CA PHE A 118 9.26 -4.44 -5.65
C PHE A 118 9.29 -5.46 -6.80
N PRO A 119 9.85 -6.68 -6.62
CA PRO A 119 9.98 -7.67 -7.69
C PRO A 119 8.67 -8.39 -8.05
N GLY A 120 7.61 -8.20 -7.26
CA GLY A 120 6.33 -8.87 -7.42
C GLY A 120 6.18 -10.08 -6.49
N PHE A 121 4.98 -10.65 -6.52
CA PHE A 121 4.66 -11.93 -5.85
C PHE A 121 4.75 -13.08 -6.85
N ASP A 122 5.18 -14.25 -6.40
CA ASP A 122 5.12 -15.49 -7.18
C ASP A 122 3.67 -15.98 -7.35
N GLU A 123 3.48 -17.10 -8.05
CA GLU A 123 2.14 -17.67 -8.29
C GLU A 123 1.45 -18.15 -7.01
N LYS A 124 2.20 -18.39 -5.93
CA LYS A 124 1.72 -18.85 -4.63
C LYS A 124 1.45 -17.68 -3.67
N GLY A 125 1.77 -16.45 -4.07
CA GLY A 125 1.61 -15.24 -3.26
C GLY A 125 2.81 -14.91 -2.37
N ALA A 126 3.93 -15.65 -2.49
CA ALA A 126 5.17 -15.37 -1.79
C ALA A 126 5.99 -14.29 -2.52
N LEU A 127 6.88 -13.62 -1.80
CA LEU A 127 7.79 -12.62 -2.38
C LEU A 127 8.78 -13.30 -3.35
N ARG A 128 8.94 -12.73 -4.56
CA ARG A 128 9.93 -13.19 -5.55
C ARG A 128 11.35 -12.77 -5.20
#